data_AF-W3VSF2-F1
#
_entry.id   AF-W3VSF2-F1
#
_cell.length_a   1.000
_cell.length_b   1.000
_cell.length_c   1.000
_cell.angle_alpha   90.00
_cell.angle_beta   90.00
_cell.angle_gamma   90.00
#
_symmetry.space_group_name_H-M   'P 1'
#
loop_
_entity.id
_entity.type
_entity.pdbx_description
1 polymer ?
#
loop_
_entity_poly.entity_id
_entity_poly.type
_entity_poly.pdbx_seq_one_letter_code
_entity_poly.pdbx_strand_id
1 'polypeptide(L)'
;MHARCKRPGTRAESAEVSLSTQPASAHCIWAEDAPAKKKDAAPHSAGARFGHPIFDFQRSASLERASRQTVTLPPPLQAQLRTPPAEPTSERRHRPLAAILHWLETVFTMATAKADVPQAAGRAPTTRPSMGDQKLTDSKVPSIAPDNACDEPSPYAPGGEGHKAIATDPVTGEGYDKVYGVRPKTTWHLKPASERTLWEFIASIDIAPDVCYAKRDASEKLRGPPPTQPIWKENVFILTTASVAPLLHTAWNYTFPNHPMHWAPAWIMYHTAFIGFAVRMIRRLHKYMAEYGTLDEQNRGRDLVDDKHVNHLGQSIFIYTIFRTLAPFMLAWRGDMTNVFEGLSWATPLKIGWWEIALDYWFYLYHRSCHEYDFLWFIHRQHHATKHPTPILSILAEDYQEVLEIFIVPFLATAISPKMNFIEMWLVVCYTLYVEALGHSGIRAYWAHPVLGRVLAPFGMELTVEDHSNHHLYGKAGMNYGKQTRVWDRIFGTVDPRRETQEVGIFGS
;
A
#
# COMPACT_ATOMS: atom_id res chain seq x y z
N MET A 1 48.36 -25.68 54.73
CA MET A 1 48.22 -24.65 55.79
C MET A 1 46.74 -24.53 56.18
N HIS A 2 46.41 -23.67 57.15
CA HIS A 2 45.09 -23.55 57.83
C HIS A 2 43.90 -23.18 56.90
N ALA A 3 42.63 -23.47 57.23
CA ALA A 3 42.05 -24.39 58.23
C ALA A 3 40.54 -24.68 57.99
N ARG A 4 40.00 -25.64 58.76
CA ARG A 4 38.57 -26.02 58.94
C ARG A 4 37.71 -24.84 59.45
N CYS A 5 36.37 -24.78 59.43
CA CYS A 5 35.27 -25.73 59.09
C CYS A 5 34.01 -24.90 58.62
N LYS A 6 32.71 -25.23 58.68
CA LYS A 6 31.88 -26.32 59.28
C LYS A 6 30.51 -26.45 58.53
N ARG A 7 29.55 -27.18 59.11
CA ARG A 7 28.08 -27.25 58.88
C ARG A 7 27.40 -27.53 60.26
N PRO A 8 26.07 -27.78 60.37
CA PRO A 8 24.87 -27.20 59.73
C PRO A 8 23.90 -26.61 60.79
N GLY A 9 22.67 -26.21 60.40
CA GLY A 9 21.56 -25.95 61.33
C GLY A 9 20.20 -25.87 60.63
N THR A 10 19.18 -26.57 61.15
CA THR A 10 17.84 -26.71 60.54
C THR A 10 16.73 -26.24 61.48
N ARG A 11 15.72 -25.53 60.96
CA ARG A 11 14.30 -25.74 61.33
C ARG A 11 13.36 -25.11 60.29
N ALA A 12 12.09 -25.54 60.30
CA ALA A 12 10.99 -24.99 59.52
C ALA A 12 9.74 -24.87 60.42
N GLU A 13 8.91 -23.86 60.17
CA GLU A 13 7.52 -23.60 60.61
C GLU A 13 7.23 -22.17 60.08
N SER A 14 6.30 -21.85 59.15
CA SER A 14 4.86 -22.14 58.98
C SER A 14 3.92 -21.15 59.70
N ALA A 15 3.28 -20.24 58.96
CA ALA A 15 1.96 -19.62 59.23
C ALA A 15 1.62 -18.57 58.16
N GLU A 16 0.34 -18.29 57.95
CA GLU A 16 -0.19 -17.33 56.96
C GLU A 16 -0.76 -16.04 57.63
N VAL A 17 -1.26 -15.15 56.76
CA VAL A 17 -2.37 -14.16 56.93
C VAL A 17 -1.98 -12.68 56.95
N SER A 18 -2.24 -12.02 55.80
CA SER A 18 -2.80 -10.67 55.52
C SER A 18 -2.42 -9.43 56.40
N LEU A 19 -2.52 -8.16 55.97
CA LEU A 19 -3.45 -7.51 55.03
C LEU A 19 -2.94 -6.07 54.71
N SER A 20 -3.36 -5.47 53.57
CA SER A 20 -3.38 -4.01 53.27
C SER A 20 -2.03 -3.26 53.19
N THR A 21 -1.73 -2.48 52.13
CA THR A 21 -2.48 -1.29 51.71
C THR A 21 -2.16 -0.88 50.26
N GLN A 22 -3.12 -0.26 49.57
CA GLN A 22 -2.94 0.54 48.35
C GLN A 22 -3.38 2.00 48.61
N PRO A 23 -2.80 3.02 47.95
CA PRO A 23 -3.39 4.35 47.87
C PRO A 23 -4.51 4.40 46.81
N ALA A 24 -5.59 5.11 47.11
CA ALA A 24 -6.88 5.00 46.42
C ALA A 24 -7.00 5.78 45.09
N SER A 25 -7.92 5.32 44.25
CA SER A 25 -8.60 6.11 43.22
C SER A 25 -9.65 7.04 43.84
N ALA A 26 -10.14 8.03 43.07
CA ALA A 26 -11.33 8.82 43.40
C ALA A 26 -12.47 8.49 42.42
N HIS A 27 -13.68 8.26 42.95
CA HIS A 27 -14.86 7.80 42.21
C HIS A 27 -15.99 8.85 42.18
N CYS A 28 -16.81 8.79 41.12
CA CYS A 28 -18.28 8.80 41.16
C CYS A 28 -18.78 8.19 39.83
N ILE A 29 -19.51 7.06 39.77
CA ILE A 29 -20.89 6.80 40.26
C ILE A 29 -21.88 7.66 39.44
N TRP A 30 -22.80 7.09 38.64
CA TRP A 30 -23.80 6.07 38.98
C TRP A 30 -23.89 4.86 38.03
N ALA A 31 -24.63 3.83 38.48
CA ALA A 31 -25.10 2.67 37.71
C ALA A 31 -26.54 2.30 38.13
N GLU A 32 -27.29 1.59 37.28
CA GLU A 32 -28.43 0.72 37.66
C GLU A 32 -28.80 -0.23 36.50
N ASP A 33 -29.64 -1.24 36.77
CA ASP A 33 -29.66 -2.53 36.05
C ASP A 33 -30.74 -2.72 34.94
N ALA A 34 -30.63 -3.88 34.26
CA ALA A 34 -31.49 -4.40 33.18
C ALA A 34 -32.83 -5.04 33.71
N PRO A 35 -33.74 -5.69 32.92
CA PRO A 35 -33.62 -6.17 31.53
C PRO A 35 -34.88 -6.02 30.61
N ALA A 36 -34.87 -6.72 29.46
CA ALA A 36 -35.72 -6.48 28.28
C ALA A 36 -37.13 -7.11 28.26
N LYS A 37 -37.99 -6.59 27.36
CA LYS A 37 -39.13 -7.32 26.72
C LYS A 37 -39.59 -6.65 25.41
N LYS A 38 -40.24 -7.42 24.52
CA LYS A 38 -40.85 -6.96 23.25
C LYS A 38 -42.31 -6.53 23.44
N LYS A 39 -42.78 -5.52 22.70
CA LYS A 39 -43.89 -5.62 21.71
C LYS A 39 -44.29 -4.27 21.07
N ASP A 40 -44.46 -4.33 19.75
CA ASP A 40 -45.54 -3.81 18.87
C ASP A 40 -46.28 -2.46 19.12
N ALA A 41 -46.67 -1.86 17.98
CA ALA A 41 -47.72 -0.84 17.76
C ALA A 41 -47.37 0.67 17.89
N ALA A 42 -47.52 1.37 16.76
CA ALA A 42 -47.87 2.79 16.64
C ALA A 42 -49.40 2.91 16.41
N PRO A 43 -50.03 4.11 16.25
CA PRO A 43 -49.48 5.46 16.25
C PRO A 43 -50.23 6.47 17.16
N HIS A 44 -49.71 7.70 17.31
CA HIS A 44 -50.43 8.92 16.87
C HIS A 44 -49.58 10.20 16.93
N SER A 45 -50.12 11.24 16.30
CA SER A 45 -49.55 12.57 16.05
C SER A 45 -49.61 13.56 17.22
N ALA A 46 -48.53 14.30 17.45
CA ALA A 46 -48.55 15.67 17.95
C ALA A 46 -47.34 16.44 17.38
N GLY A 47 -47.53 17.67 16.91
CA GLY A 47 -46.47 18.47 16.29
C GLY A 47 -46.19 19.76 17.05
N ALA A 48 -44.92 20.11 17.22
CA ALA A 48 -44.46 21.40 17.77
C ALA A 48 -43.42 22.02 16.82
N ARG A 49 -43.46 23.35 16.64
CA ARG A 49 -42.59 24.09 15.71
C ARG A 49 -41.54 24.92 16.44
N PHE A 50 -40.27 24.65 16.16
CA PHE A 50 -39.15 25.61 16.23
C PHE A 50 -38.16 25.22 15.13
N GLY A 51 -37.39 26.12 14.50
CA GLY A 51 -37.33 27.57 14.68
C GLY A 51 -36.05 28.18 14.09
N HIS A 52 -35.71 27.87 12.82
CA HIS A 52 -34.47 28.34 12.19
C HIS A 52 -34.60 29.75 11.59
N PRO A 53 -33.67 30.68 11.86
CA PRO A 53 -33.54 31.92 11.12
C PRO A 53 -32.82 31.67 9.78
N ILE A 54 -33.37 32.22 8.70
CA ILE A 54 -32.68 32.35 7.40
C ILE A 54 -32.10 33.77 7.35
N PHE A 55 -30.84 33.91 6.96
CA PHE A 55 -30.26 35.20 6.60
C PHE A 55 -30.06 35.25 5.08
N ASP A 56 -30.76 36.19 4.45
CA ASP A 56 -30.56 36.55 3.04
C ASP A 56 -29.17 37.14 2.82
N PHE A 57 -28.61 36.91 1.62
CA PHE A 57 -27.53 37.74 1.11
C PHE A 57 -27.77 38.11 -0.36
N GLN A 58 -28.23 39.34 -0.58
CA GLN A 58 -28.53 39.86 -1.91
C GLN A 58 -27.26 39.94 -2.75
N ARG A 59 -27.25 39.33 -3.94
CA ARG A 59 -26.31 39.67 -5.00
C ARG A 59 -26.86 40.84 -5.82
N SER A 60 -26.29 42.01 -5.65
CA SER A 60 -26.43 43.10 -6.61
C SER A 60 -25.73 42.75 -7.92
N ALA A 61 -26.33 43.10 -9.05
CA ALA A 61 -25.75 42.94 -10.38
C ALA A 61 -25.41 44.32 -10.96
N SER A 62 -24.12 44.59 -11.16
CA SER A 62 -23.62 45.78 -11.85
C SER A 62 -23.19 45.43 -13.27
N LEU A 63 -23.86 46.02 -14.26
CA LEU A 63 -23.55 45.88 -15.68
C LEU A 63 -22.57 46.98 -16.12
N GLU A 64 -21.32 46.64 -16.40
CA GLU A 64 -20.42 47.54 -17.14
C GLU A 64 -20.42 47.20 -18.64
N ARG A 65 -20.60 48.24 -19.47
CA ARG A 65 -20.50 48.14 -20.93
C ARG A 65 -19.07 48.39 -21.38
N ALA A 66 -18.33 47.32 -21.70
CA ALA A 66 -17.13 47.45 -22.53
C ALA A 66 -17.54 47.78 -23.98
N SER A 67 -16.97 48.84 -24.56
CA SER A 67 -17.22 49.26 -25.93
C SER A 67 -16.43 48.40 -26.93
N ARG A 68 -17.03 48.13 -28.10
CA ARG A 68 -16.32 47.45 -29.20
C ARG A 68 -15.40 48.45 -29.91
N GLN A 69 -14.09 48.27 -29.78
CA GLN A 69 -13.13 48.81 -30.75
C GLN A 69 -12.79 47.74 -31.79
N THR A 70 -13.12 48.02 -33.05
CA THR A 70 -12.73 47.18 -34.20
C THR A 70 -11.32 47.54 -34.64
N VAL A 71 -10.39 46.58 -34.58
CA VAL A 71 -9.07 46.69 -35.22
C VAL A 71 -9.13 46.06 -36.60
N THR A 72 -8.76 46.83 -37.63
CA THR A 72 -8.71 46.39 -39.03
C THR A 72 -7.36 45.76 -39.38
N LEU A 73 -7.38 44.71 -40.19
CA LEU A 73 -6.20 44.11 -40.82
C LEU A 73 -6.15 44.48 -42.32
N PRO A 74 -4.97 44.69 -42.92
CA PRO A 74 -4.86 45.10 -44.31
C PRO A 74 -5.01 43.94 -45.32
N PRO A 75 -5.60 44.19 -46.51
CA PRO A 75 -5.66 43.27 -47.66
C PRO A 75 -4.28 43.18 -48.38
N PRO A 76 -4.04 42.21 -49.31
CA PRO A 76 -5.04 41.52 -50.13
C PRO A 76 -4.95 39.98 -50.19
N LEU A 77 -6.11 39.32 -50.06
CA LEU A 77 -6.32 37.93 -50.48
C LEU A 77 -7.79 37.64 -50.81
N GLN A 78 -8.33 38.37 -51.80
CA GLN A 78 -9.68 38.13 -52.37
C GLN A 78 -9.69 38.18 -53.92
N ALA A 79 -8.87 37.35 -54.57
CA ALA A 79 -9.05 37.00 -55.98
C ALA A 79 -8.22 35.76 -56.37
N GLN A 80 -8.79 34.55 -56.23
CA GLN A 80 -8.60 33.40 -57.15
C GLN A 80 -9.36 32.15 -56.63
N LEU A 81 -10.61 32.03 -57.06
CA LEU A 81 -11.39 30.78 -57.00
C LEU A 81 -11.86 30.45 -58.41
N ARG A 82 -11.18 29.51 -59.08
CA ARG A 82 -11.73 28.65 -60.15
C ARG A 82 -10.73 27.55 -60.56
N THR A 83 -11.29 26.39 -60.90
CA THR A 83 -10.67 25.12 -61.34
C THR A 83 -9.78 24.36 -60.33
N PRO A 84 -9.78 23.00 -60.35
CA PRO A 84 -9.27 22.18 -59.23
C PRO A 84 -8.07 21.28 -59.59
N PRO A 85 -7.44 20.67 -58.56
CA PRO A 85 -6.82 19.36 -58.70
C PRO A 85 -7.33 18.31 -57.70
N ALA A 86 -7.29 17.04 -58.16
CA ALA A 86 -7.49 15.73 -57.52
C ALA A 86 -7.74 15.60 -56.00
N GLU A 87 -8.64 14.66 -55.66
CA GLU A 87 -8.73 14.04 -54.33
C GLU A 87 -7.48 13.19 -54.00
N PRO A 88 -7.08 13.15 -52.72
CA PRO A 88 -6.42 11.99 -52.14
C PRO A 88 -7.22 11.41 -50.96
N THR A 89 -7.90 10.29 -51.24
CA THR A 89 -8.23 9.15 -50.34
C THR A 89 -8.23 9.36 -48.82
N SER A 90 -9.37 9.04 -48.19
CA SER A 90 -9.61 9.12 -46.74
C SER A 90 -8.87 8.04 -45.91
N GLU A 91 -7.56 8.17 -45.69
CA GLU A 91 -6.84 7.25 -44.79
C GLU A 91 -5.70 7.90 -43.98
N ARG A 92 -6.05 8.59 -42.88
CA ARG A 92 -5.17 8.79 -41.68
C ARG A 92 -5.91 9.44 -40.50
N ARG A 93 -6.57 8.63 -39.68
CA ARG A 93 -6.81 8.91 -38.24
C ARG A 93 -6.60 7.63 -37.43
N HIS A 94 -6.26 7.81 -36.15
CA HIS A 94 -5.98 6.76 -35.15
C HIS A 94 -4.75 5.89 -35.44
N ARG A 95 -3.71 5.98 -34.58
CA ARG A 95 -2.81 4.88 -34.16
C ARG A 95 -1.77 5.26 -33.06
N PRO A 96 -2.11 6.00 -31.99
CA PRO A 96 -1.18 6.19 -30.87
C PRO A 96 -0.83 4.85 -30.19
N LEU A 97 -1.81 3.95 -30.06
CA LEU A 97 -1.64 2.60 -29.49
C LEU A 97 -0.64 1.73 -30.26
N ALA A 98 -0.59 1.81 -31.59
CA ALA A 98 0.34 0.99 -32.37
C ALA A 98 1.80 1.39 -32.16
N ALA A 99 2.08 2.68 -31.94
CA ALA A 99 3.42 3.15 -31.60
C ALA A 99 3.87 2.66 -30.20
N ILE A 100 2.95 2.61 -29.24
CA ILE A 100 3.21 2.08 -27.88
C ILE A 100 3.48 0.57 -27.93
N LEU A 101 2.65 -0.19 -28.64
CA LEU A 101 2.83 -1.64 -28.81
C LEU A 101 4.16 -1.96 -29.51
N HIS A 102 4.51 -1.25 -30.58
CA HIS A 102 5.75 -1.48 -31.32
C HIS A 102 7.01 -1.06 -30.54
N TRP A 103 6.89 -0.04 -29.67
CA TRP A 103 7.95 0.31 -28.73
C TRP A 103 8.19 -0.80 -27.68
N LEU A 104 7.13 -1.42 -27.17
CA LEU A 104 7.22 -2.58 -26.28
C LEU A 104 7.88 -3.78 -26.98
N GLU A 105 7.45 -4.13 -28.20
CA GLU A 105 8.10 -5.19 -29.01
C GLU A 105 9.61 -4.97 -29.16
N THR A 106 10.01 -3.73 -29.44
CA THR A 106 11.42 -3.34 -29.65
C THR A 106 12.28 -3.55 -28.41
N VAL A 107 11.71 -3.44 -27.20
CA VAL A 107 12.42 -3.59 -25.92
C VAL A 107 12.65 -5.06 -25.52
N PHE A 108 11.82 -5.99 -25.98
CA PHE A 108 11.79 -7.37 -25.47
C PHE A 108 12.45 -8.44 -26.36
N THR A 109 13.15 -8.08 -27.45
CA THR A 109 13.68 -9.07 -28.41
C THR A 109 14.98 -9.75 -27.95
N MET A 110 14.87 -10.77 -27.08
CA MET A 110 15.90 -11.80 -26.93
C MET A 110 15.27 -13.20 -26.77
N ALA A 111 15.36 -14.02 -27.84
CA ALA A 111 15.09 -15.47 -27.94
C ALA A 111 13.75 -16.00 -27.36
N THR A 112 13.00 -16.84 -28.08
CA THR A 112 13.47 -18.04 -28.79
C THR A 112 12.88 -18.20 -30.20
N ALA A 113 13.45 -19.12 -30.98
CA ALA A 113 12.98 -19.43 -32.32
C ALA A 113 11.72 -20.31 -32.30
N LYS A 114 10.83 -20.11 -33.28
CA LYS A 114 9.47 -20.68 -33.36
C LYS A 114 9.40 -22.18 -33.73
N ALA A 115 10.47 -22.93 -33.54
CA ALA A 115 10.64 -24.29 -34.09
C ALA A 115 10.20 -25.42 -33.14
N ASP A 116 10.41 -25.25 -31.83
CA ASP A 116 10.41 -26.38 -30.87
C ASP A 116 9.09 -26.52 -30.07
N VAL A 117 7.94 -26.15 -30.68
CA VAL A 117 6.61 -26.31 -30.06
C VAL A 117 5.88 -27.54 -30.66
N PRO A 118 5.64 -28.62 -29.88
CA PRO A 118 4.91 -29.78 -30.38
C PRO A 118 3.47 -29.45 -30.79
N GLN A 119 3.02 -29.94 -31.95
CA GLN A 119 1.70 -29.65 -32.54
C GLN A 119 0.48 -30.24 -31.79
N ALA A 120 0.63 -30.67 -30.53
CA ALA A 120 -0.42 -31.26 -29.70
C ALA A 120 -1.22 -30.22 -28.88
N ALA A 121 -0.75 -28.96 -28.80
CA ALA A 121 -1.40 -27.89 -28.05
C ALA A 121 -2.67 -27.36 -28.76
N GLY A 122 -3.76 -28.13 -28.72
CA GLY A 122 -5.01 -27.78 -29.43
C GLY A 122 -6.32 -28.44 -28.96
N ARG A 123 -6.30 -29.28 -27.91
CA ARG A 123 -7.51 -29.83 -27.29
C ARG A 123 -7.38 -29.87 -25.77
N ALA A 124 -8.40 -29.39 -25.07
CA ALA A 124 -8.51 -29.58 -23.62
C ALA A 124 -8.70 -31.09 -23.30
N PRO A 125 -8.06 -31.61 -22.24
CA PRO A 125 -8.21 -33.01 -21.87
C PRO A 125 -9.63 -33.28 -21.33
N THR A 126 -10.25 -34.37 -21.77
CA THR A 126 -11.63 -34.75 -21.40
C THR A 126 -11.75 -35.31 -19.98
N THR A 127 -10.63 -35.59 -19.33
CA THR A 127 -10.52 -35.95 -17.90
C THR A 127 -9.33 -35.22 -17.28
N ARG A 128 -9.45 -34.80 -16.01
CA ARG A 128 -8.32 -34.23 -15.26
C ARG A 128 -7.25 -35.32 -15.07
N PRO A 129 -5.97 -35.09 -15.40
CA PRO A 129 -4.90 -36.02 -15.07
C PRO A 129 -4.84 -36.30 -13.56
N SER A 130 -4.51 -37.53 -13.17
CA SER A 130 -4.30 -37.85 -11.75
C SER A 130 -3.10 -37.07 -11.22
N MET A 131 -3.35 -36.11 -10.33
CA MET A 131 -2.32 -35.39 -9.59
C MET A 131 -1.57 -36.38 -8.69
N GLY A 132 -0.40 -36.85 -9.13
CA GLY A 132 0.45 -37.72 -8.33
C GLY A 132 1.04 -36.96 -7.14
N ASP A 133 0.99 -37.57 -5.95
CA ASP A 133 1.58 -37.17 -4.65
C ASP A 133 2.15 -35.75 -4.53
N GLN A 134 1.32 -34.71 -4.75
CA GLN A 134 1.51 -33.43 -4.07
C GLN A 134 1.16 -33.64 -2.59
N LYS A 135 2.13 -34.14 -1.84
CA LYS A 135 2.01 -34.29 -0.39
C LYS A 135 2.04 -32.90 0.24
N LEU A 136 0.86 -32.41 0.59
CA LEU A 136 0.70 -31.51 1.73
C LEU A 136 1.43 -32.16 2.91
N THR A 137 2.39 -31.44 3.49
CA THR A 137 3.00 -31.83 4.76
C THR A 137 1.96 -31.60 5.85
N ASP A 138 1.44 -32.72 6.36
CA ASP A 138 0.66 -32.84 7.60
C ASP A 138 -0.86 -32.61 7.54
N SER A 139 -1.54 -33.11 6.49
CA SER A 139 -2.85 -33.74 6.69
C SER A 139 -3.15 -34.90 5.72
N LYS A 140 -3.96 -35.88 6.16
CA LYS A 140 -4.46 -37.01 5.35
C LYS A 140 -5.99 -37.06 5.34
N VAL A 141 -6.63 -35.99 4.89
CA VAL A 141 -8.10 -35.93 4.74
C VAL A 141 -8.47 -35.44 3.33
N PRO A 142 -9.27 -36.18 2.55
CA PRO A 142 -9.71 -35.76 1.23
C PRO A 142 -10.85 -34.73 1.35
N SER A 143 -10.50 -33.45 1.49
CA SER A 143 -11.47 -32.34 1.51
C SER A 143 -11.80 -31.86 0.10
N ILE A 144 -13.10 -31.78 -0.23
CA ILE A 144 -13.61 -31.09 -1.43
C ILE A 144 -14.12 -29.72 -0.96
N ALA A 145 -13.24 -28.72 -0.98
CA ALA A 145 -13.51 -27.37 -0.49
C ALA A 145 -13.78 -26.35 -1.63
N PRO A 146 -14.55 -25.26 -1.39
CA PRO A 146 -15.06 -24.40 -2.47
C PRO A 146 -14.04 -23.44 -3.12
N ASP A 147 -14.50 -22.76 -4.18
CA ASP A 147 -13.68 -21.91 -5.07
C ASP A 147 -13.21 -20.55 -4.49
N ASN A 148 -13.51 -20.27 -3.21
CA ASN A 148 -12.99 -19.08 -2.52
C ASN A 148 -11.74 -19.50 -1.71
N ALA A 149 -10.63 -18.79 -1.89
CA ALA A 149 -9.29 -19.27 -1.58
C ALA A 149 -8.91 -19.26 -0.08
N CYS A 150 -9.50 -20.16 0.72
CA CYS A 150 -9.44 -20.13 2.19
C CYS A 150 -9.28 -21.51 2.87
N ASP A 151 -8.26 -22.32 2.54
CA ASP A 151 -8.07 -23.66 3.15
C ASP A 151 -6.60 -23.97 3.53
N GLU A 152 -6.27 -23.95 4.83
CA GLU A 152 -5.45 -24.96 5.57
C GLU A 152 -5.23 -24.46 7.03
N PRO A 153 -6.00 -24.93 8.04
CA PRO A 153 -5.96 -24.38 9.40
C PRO A 153 -4.60 -24.63 10.07
N SER A 154 -4.03 -23.58 10.64
CA SER A 154 -2.73 -23.64 11.32
C SER A 154 -2.91 -23.89 12.81
N PRO A 155 -2.14 -24.84 13.40
CA PRO A 155 -2.24 -25.15 14.82
C PRO A 155 -1.56 -24.07 15.69
N TYR A 156 -2.34 -23.48 16.60
CA TYR A 156 -1.91 -22.71 17.78
C TYR A 156 -0.95 -21.51 17.57
N ALA A 157 -1.48 -20.30 17.74
CA ALA A 157 -0.67 -19.14 18.14
C ALA A 157 -0.51 -19.10 19.68
N PRO A 158 0.71 -19.04 20.24
CA PRO A 158 0.93 -18.99 21.68
C PRO A 158 0.78 -17.58 22.25
N GLY A 159 -0.37 -17.30 22.89
CA GLY A 159 -0.49 -16.34 24.01
C GLY A 159 -0.16 -14.87 23.72
N GLY A 160 -0.91 -14.22 22.82
CA GLY A 160 -0.86 -12.76 22.63
C GLY A 160 -2.23 -12.15 22.37
N GLU A 161 -2.29 -10.81 22.27
CA GLU A 161 -3.52 -9.98 22.10
C GLU A 161 -4.46 -10.40 20.96
N GLY A 162 -4.01 -11.25 20.04
CA GLY A 162 -4.80 -11.85 18.96
C GLY A 162 -5.94 -12.78 19.40
N HIS A 163 -6.39 -12.78 20.66
CA HIS A 163 -7.49 -13.61 21.15
C HIS A 163 -8.80 -13.48 20.32
N LYS A 164 -9.06 -12.32 19.71
CA LYS A 164 -10.20 -12.10 18.78
C LYS A 164 -10.02 -12.79 17.42
N ALA A 165 -8.79 -13.11 17.03
CA ALA A 165 -8.45 -13.78 15.78
C ALA A 165 -8.57 -15.31 15.86
N ILE A 166 -8.72 -15.90 17.06
CA ILE A 166 -9.03 -17.31 17.21
C ILE A 166 -10.46 -17.58 16.68
N ALA A 167 -10.61 -18.65 15.90
CA ALA A 167 -11.90 -19.22 15.50
C ALA A 167 -12.13 -20.53 16.27
N THR A 168 -13.40 -20.89 16.46
CA THR A 168 -13.78 -22.25 16.83
C THR A 168 -14.23 -22.98 15.56
N ASP A 169 -13.70 -24.17 15.32
CA ASP A 169 -14.20 -25.05 14.26
C ASP A 169 -15.62 -25.52 14.62
N PRO A 170 -16.64 -25.27 13.77
CA PRO A 170 -18.02 -25.70 14.04
C PRO A 170 -18.22 -27.22 13.98
N VAL A 171 -17.24 -28.01 13.52
CA VAL A 171 -17.29 -29.47 13.43
C VAL A 171 -16.58 -30.13 14.62
N THR A 172 -15.34 -29.73 14.93
CA THR A 172 -14.56 -30.34 16.04
C THR A 172 -14.73 -29.62 17.38
N GLY A 173 -15.12 -28.35 17.38
CA GLY A 173 -15.12 -27.50 18.58
C GLY A 173 -13.73 -27.00 18.99
N GLU A 174 -12.66 -27.32 18.25
CA GLU A 174 -11.30 -26.89 18.58
C GLU A 174 -11.04 -25.43 18.15
N GLY A 175 -10.12 -24.78 18.87
CA GLY A 175 -9.66 -23.42 18.56
C GLY A 175 -8.55 -23.43 17.52
N TYR A 176 -8.79 -22.82 16.35
CA TYR A 176 -7.78 -22.63 15.29
C TYR A 176 -7.54 -21.14 15.02
N ASP A 177 -6.39 -20.79 14.46
CA ASP A 177 -6.06 -19.39 14.21
C ASP A 177 -6.45 -18.92 12.79
N LYS A 178 -7.27 -17.86 12.69
CA LYS A 178 -7.63 -17.18 11.43
C LYS A 178 -6.43 -16.47 10.79
N VAL A 179 -5.40 -16.12 11.57
CA VAL A 179 -4.18 -15.45 11.08
C VAL A 179 -3.39 -16.37 10.17
N TYR A 180 -3.17 -17.61 10.60
CA TYR A 180 -2.27 -18.54 9.93
C TYR A 180 -3.00 -19.59 9.09
N GLY A 181 -4.30 -19.83 9.34
CA GLY A 181 -5.06 -20.96 8.78
C GLY A 181 -5.59 -20.86 7.34
N VAL A 182 -5.04 -19.96 6.52
CA VAL A 182 -5.48 -19.71 5.12
C VAL A 182 -4.33 -19.15 4.30
N ARG A 183 -4.05 -19.74 3.12
CA ARG A 183 -3.26 -19.12 2.05
C ARG A 183 -4.08 -18.97 0.75
N PRO A 184 -3.84 -17.91 -0.06
CA PRO A 184 -4.45 -17.79 -1.39
C PRO A 184 -3.96 -18.91 -2.33
N LYS A 185 -4.88 -19.49 -3.12
CA LYS A 185 -4.60 -20.60 -4.05
C LYS A 185 -3.91 -20.06 -5.31
N THR A 186 -2.61 -20.30 -5.45
CA THR A 186 -1.76 -19.69 -6.49
C THR A 186 -0.95 -20.73 -7.29
N THR A 187 -1.01 -20.63 -8.61
CA THR A 187 -0.27 -21.45 -9.59
C THR A 187 0.24 -20.65 -10.79
N TRP A 188 -0.28 -19.43 -11.04
CA TRP A 188 0.10 -18.56 -12.15
C TRP A 188 1.61 -18.28 -12.22
N HIS A 189 2.28 -18.23 -11.06
CA HIS A 189 3.71 -17.99 -10.94
C HIS A 189 4.55 -19.18 -11.47
N LEU A 190 3.99 -20.40 -11.45
CA LEU A 190 4.62 -21.61 -11.99
C LEU A 190 4.58 -21.68 -13.52
N LYS A 191 3.76 -20.86 -14.19
CA LYS A 191 3.70 -20.79 -15.66
C LYS A 191 5.06 -20.37 -16.24
N PRO A 192 5.52 -21.00 -17.33
CA PRO A 192 6.62 -20.48 -18.14
C PRO A 192 6.40 -19.00 -18.51
N ALA A 193 7.46 -18.21 -18.57
CA ALA A 193 7.35 -16.76 -18.82
C ALA A 193 6.64 -16.43 -20.16
N SER A 194 6.71 -17.34 -21.15
CA SER A 194 6.04 -17.26 -22.44
C SER A 194 4.53 -17.54 -22.41
N GLU A 195 4.00 -18.09 -21.32
CA GLU A 195 2.58 -18.47 -21.14
C GLU A 195 1.82 -17.52 -20.20
N ARG A 196 2.52 -16.56 -19.58
CA ARG A 196 1.93 -15.58 -18.69
C ARG A 196 1.17 -14.51 -19.48
N THR A 197 0.03 -14.07 -18.97
CA THR A 197 -0.65 -12.87 -19.50
C THR A 197 0.21 -11.62 -19.26
N LEU A 198 -0.10 -10.50 -19.94
CA LEU A 198 0.53 -9.21 -19.64
C LEU A 198 0.40 -8.82 -18.16
N TRP A 199 -0.73 -9.15 -17.54
CA TRP A 199 -1.03 -8.85 -16.15
C TRP A 199 -0.26 -9.76 -15.19
N GLU A 200 -0.14 -11.05 -15.50
CA GLU A 200 0.70 -12.02 -14.78
C GLU A 200 2.19 -11.68 -14.92
N PHE A 201 2.62 -11.15 -16.08
CA PHE A 201 3.98 -10.62 -16.26
C PHE A 201 4.24 -9.40 -15.37
N ILE A 202 3.32 -8.43 -15.34
CA ILE A 202 3.41 -7.25 -14.47
C ILE A 202 3.40 -7.66 -12.98
N ALA A 203 2.53 -8.57 -12.57
CA ALA A 203 2.52 -9.12 -11.21
C ALA A 203 3.80 -9.90 -10.88
N SER A 204 4.42 -10.57 -11.86
CA SER A 204 5.66 -11.34 -11.65
C SER A 204 6.88 -10.50 -11.25
N ILE A 205 6.79 -9.17 -11.33
CA ILE A 205 7.81 -8.24 -10.82
C ILE A 205 7.94 -8.36 -9.29
N ASP A 206 6.90 -8.80 -8.57
CA ASP A 206 6.93 -8.96 -7.11
C ASP A 206 7.24 -10.37 -6.60
N ILE A 207 7.60 -11.31 -7.49
CA ILE A 207 8.04 -12.64 -7.05
C ILE A 207 9.36 -12.49 -6.30
N ALA A 208 9.29 -12.58 -4.98
CA ALA A 208 10.41 -12.52 -4.07
C ALA A 208 11.24 -13.82 -4.12
N PRO A 209 12.47 -13.84 -3.57
CA PRO A 209 13.27 -15.06 -3.50
C PRO A 209 12.57 -16.15 -2.68
N ASP A 210 12.63 -17.41 -3.13
CA ASP A 210 11.85 -18.56 -2.59
C ASP A 210 11.90 -18.72 -1.05
N VAL A 211 13.03 -18.37 -0.43
CA VAL A 211 13.24 -18.35 1.02
C VAL A 211 12.22 -17.47 1.78
N CYS A 212 11.59 -16.52 1.10
CA CYS A 212 10.56 -15.66 1.68
C CYS A 212 9.18 -16.34 1.76
N TYR A 213 8.90 -17.33 0.90
CA TYR A 213 7.58 -17.99 0.81
C TYR A 213 7.47 -19.22 1.71
N ALA A 214 8.58 -19.92 1.96
CA ALA A 214 8.66 -21.01 2.92
C ALA A 214 8.52 -20.51 4.38
N LYS A 215 8.04 -21.40 5.26
CA LYS A 215 8.21 -21.25 6.72
C LYS A 215 9.67 -21.57 7.07
N ARG A 216 10.31 -20.80 7.94
CA ARG A 216 11.67 -21.11 8.43
C ARG A 216 11.65 -22.44 9.18
N ASP A 217 12.63 -23.30 8.91
CA ASP A 217 12.80 -24.55 9.64
C ASP A 217 13.10 -24.27 11.13
N ALA A 218 12.42 -24.96 12.05
CA ALA A 218 12.59 -24.78 13.49
C ALA A 218 13.96 -25.27 14.01
N SER A 219 14.68 -26.07 13.24
CA SER A 219 16.06 -26.50 13.51
C SER A 219 17.11 -25.52 12.98
N GLU A 220 16.75 -24.58 12.09
CA GLU A 220 17.68 -23.52 11.69
C GLU A 220 17.99 -22.59 12.87
N LYS A 221 19.24 -22.12 12.92
CA LYS A 221 19.63 -21.09 13.87
C LYS A 221 18.75 -19.86 13.70
N LEU A 222 18.18 -19.38 14.81
CA LEU A 222 17.40 -18.14 14.85
C LEU A 222 18.23 -16.97 14.33
N ARG A 223 17.58 -16.04 13.61
CA ARG A 223 18.17 -14.73 13.33
C ARG A 223 18.33 -13.96 14.64
N GLY A 224 19.35 -13.09 14.69
CA GLY A 224 19.59 -12.22 15.85
C GLY A 224 18.50 -11.15 16.04
N PRO A 225 18.72 -10.15 16.92
CA PRO A 225 17.85 -8.98 16.97
C PRO A 225 17.75 -8.32 15.58
N PRO A 226 16.57 -7.86 15.14
CA PRO A 226 16.42 -7.23 13.83
C PRO A 226 17.36 -6.02 13.66
N PRO A 227 18.01 -5.87 12.49
CA PRO A 227 18.87 -4.71 12.22
C PRO A 227 18.06 -3.41 12.19
N THR A 228 18.67 -2.31 12.64
CA THR A 228 18.16 -0.95 12.44
C THR A 228 18.65 -0.42 11.10
N GLN A 229 17.74 -0.15 10.15
CA GLN A 229 18.11 0.39 8.85
C GLN A 229 18.36 1.91 8.91
N PRO A 230 19.55 2.42 8.50
CA PRO A 230 19.83 3.84 8.56
C PRO A 230 19.06 4.65 7.51
N ILE A 231 18.08 5.45 7.96
CA ILE A 231 17.24 6.37 7.15
C ILE A 231 18.01 7.17 6.08
N TRP A 232 19.27 7.54 6.31
CA TRP A 232 20.07 8.26 5.31
C TRP A 232 20.36 7.42 4.05
N LYS A 233 20.51 6.10 4.16
CA LYS A 233 20.71 5.20 3.01
C LYS A 233 19.49 5.18 2.10
N GLU A 234 18.30 5.24 2.70
CA GLU A 234 17.04 5.22 1.96
C GLU A 234 16.80 6.55 1.25
N ASN A 235 17.07 7.68 1.91
CA ASN A 235 17.07 8.98 1.24
C ASN A 235 18.09 9.04 0.09
N VAL A 236 19.30 8.49 0.25
CA VAL A 236 20.26 8.39 -0.86
C VAL A 236 19.73 7.52 -2.00
N PHE A 237 19.15 6.35 -1.71
CA PHE A 237 18.56 5.47 -2.73
C PHE A 237 17.39 6.14 -3.48
N ILE A 238 16.46 6.75 -2.74
CA ILE A 238 15.27 7.41 -3.27
C ILE A 238 15.70 8.60 -4.15
N LEU A 239 16.49 9.53 -3.61
CA LEU A 239 16.89 10.74 -4.33
C LEU A 239 17.75 10.42 -5.56
N THR A 240 18.71 9.50 -5.47
CA THR A 240 19.56 9.14 -6.64
C THR A 240 18.77 8.44 -7.74
N THR A 241 17.77 7.63 -7.40
CA THR A 241 16.95 6.92 -8.40
C THR A 241 15.83 7.83 -8.95
N ALA A 242 15.18 8.65 -8.12
CA ALA A 242 14.13 9.57 -8.54
C ALA A 242 14.65 10.79 -9.33
N SER A 243 15.90 11.21 -9.15
CA SER A 243 16.47 12.37 -9.85
C SER A 243 16.70 12.15 -11.35
N VAL A 244 16.60 10.92 -11.88
CA VAL A 244 16.91 10.60 -13.28
C VAL A 244 16.09 11.44 -14.27
N ALA A 245 14.76 11.47 -14.15
CA ALA A 245 13.93 12.28 -15.05
C ALA A 245 14.10 13.80 -14.86
N PRO A 246 14.13 14.36 -13.62
CA PRO A 246 14.52 15.75 -13.37
C PRO A 246 15.87 16.17 -13.96
N LEU A 247 16.89 15.32 -13.90
CA LEU A 247 18.20 15.59 -14.50
C LEU A 247 18.13 15.59 -16.03
N LEU A 248 17.47 14.60 -16.65
CA LEU A 248 17.29 14.54 -18.10
C LEU A 248 16.47 15.72 -18.65
N HIS A 249 15.40 16.11 -17.95
CA HIS A 249 14.57 17.26 -18.31
C HIS A 249 15.37 18.58 -18.22
N THR A 250 16.11 18.78 -17.12
CA THR A 250 16.97 19.95 -16.94
C THR A 250 18.09 20.01 -18.00
N ALA A 251 18.73 18.88 -18.28
CA ALA A 251 19.77 18.78 -19.31
C ALA A 251 19.21 19.08 -20.71
N TRP A 252 18.01 18.61 -21.04
CA TRP A 252 17.33 18.96 -22.29
C TRP A 252 17.08 20.47 -22.40
N ASN A 253 16.49 21.09 -21.37
CA ASN A 253 16.12 22.50 -21.41
C ASN A 253 17.35 23.44 -21.47
N TYR A 254 18.47 23.07 -20.84
CA TYR A 254 19.74 23.77 -21.03
C TYR A 254 20.38 23.55 -22.42
N THR A 255 20.22 22.36 -23.02
CA THR A 255 20.76 22.05 -24.36
C THR A 255 19.94 22.72 -25.47
N PHE A 256 18.62 22.84 -25.29
CA PHE A 256 17.67 23.36 -26.27
C PHE A 256 16.79 24.48 -25.66
N PRO A 257 17.36 25.64 -25.28
CA PRO A 257 16.63 26.70 -24.59
C PRO A 257 15.46 27.30 -25.40
N ASN A 258 15.53 27.23 -26.73
CA ASN A 258 14.44 27.65 -27.63
C ASN A 258 13.35 26.57 -27.83
N HIS A 259 13.59 25.34 -27.34
CA HIS A 259 12.70 24.18 -27.46
C HIS A 259 12.62 23.41 -26.12
N PRO A 260 12.15 24.06 -25.04
CA PRO A 260 11.95 23.39 -23.75
C PRO A 260 11.02 22.19 -23.90
N MET A 261 11.24 21.15 -23.08
CA MET A 261 10.57 19.86 -23.26
C MET A 261 9.05 20.00 -23.15
N HIS A 262 8.32 19.58 -24.17
CA HIS A 262 6.85 19.61 -24.14
C HIS A 262 6.30 18.64 -23.08
N TRP A 263 5.17 18.98 -22.46
CA TRP A 263 4.61 18.23 -21.32
C TRP A 263 4.34 16.74 -21.64
N ALA A 264 3.96 16.41 -22.87
CA ALA A 264 3.61 15.05 -23.27
C ALA A 264 4.83 14.10 -23.35
N PRO A 265 5.91 14.38 -24.13
CA PRO A 265 7.13 13.56 -24.07
C PRO A 265 7.81 13.61 -22.70
N ALA A 266 7.71 14.74 -21.98
CA ALA A 266 8.15 14.80 -20.60
C ALA A 266 7.39 13.80 -19.71
N TRP A 267 6.05 13.78 -19.73
CA TRP A 267 5.28 12.83 -18.92
C TRP A 267 5.65 11.38 -19.23
N ILE A 268 5.84 11.03 -20.51
CA ILE A 268 6.31 9.68 -20.89
C ILE A 268 7.66 9.37 -20.24
N MET A 269 8.64 10.27 -20.33
CA MET A 269 9.96 10.10 -19.68
C MET A 269 9.86 9.95 -18.16
N TYR A 270 9.04 10.77 -17.48
CA TYR A 270 8.85 10.70 -16.03
C TYR A 270 8.11 9.41 -15.62
N HIS A 271 7.10 8.98 -16.37
CA HIS A 271 6.39 7.72 -16.14
C HIS A 271 7.31 6.50 -16.34
N THR A 272 8.14 6.48 -17.39
CA THR A 272 9.17 5.44 -17.58
C THR A 272 10.20 5.45 -16.44
N ALA A 273 10.64 6.63 -15.98
CA ALA A 273 11.54 6.73 -14.83
C ALA A 273 10.90 6.28 -13.51
N PHE A 274 9.59 6.50 -13.33
CA PHE A 274 8.83 6.02 -12.17
C PHE A 274 8.71 4.48 -12.16
N ILE A 275 8.45 3.86 -13.31
CA ILE A 275 8.50 2.39 -13.45
C ILE A 275 9.92 1.87 -13.15
N GLY A 276 10.95 2.54 -13.67
CA GLY A 276 12.35 2.22 -13.37
C GLY A 276 12.70 2.35 -11.88
N PHE A 277 12.17 3.37 -11.20
CA PHE A 277 12.27 3.55 -9.76
C PHE A 277 11.59 2.40 -9.01
N ALA A 278 10.33 2.09 -9.34
CA ALA A 278 9.56 1.02 -8.71
C ALA A 278 10.26 -0.34 -8.83
N VAL A 279 10.69 -0.74 -10.04
CA VAL A 279 11.38 -2.02 -10.26
C VAL A 279 12.72 -2.09 -9.50
N ARG A 280 13.47 -0.99 -9.40
CA ARG A 280 14.71 -0.92 -8.60
C ARG A 280 14.44 -1.01 -7.10
N MET A 281 13.34 -0.40 -6.64
CA MET A 281 12.88 -0.42 -5.25
C MET A 281 12.40 -1.81 -4.83
N ILE A 282 11.55 -2.46 -5.62
CA ILE A 282 11.03 -3.81 -5.34
C ILE A 282 12.20 -4.81 -5.23
N ARG A 283 13.12 -4.82 -6.21
CA ARG A 283 14.35 -5.63 -6.17
C ARG A 283 15.25 -5.31 -4.97
N ARG A 284 15.28 -4.05 -4.51
CA ARG A 284 15.99 -3.63 -3.28
C ARG A 284 15.32 -4.22 -2.03
N LEU A 285 14.00 -4.17 -1.93
CA LEU A 285 13.23 -4.73 -0.80
C LEU A 285 13.37 -6.26 -0.75
N HIS A 286 13.14 -6.95 -1.88
CA HIS A 286 13.34 -8.40 -2.04
C HIS A 286 14.72 -8.88 -1.56
N LYS A 287 15.79 -8.13 -1.86
CA LYS A 287 17.15 -8.45 -1.37
C LYS A 287 17.21 -8.52 0.16
N TYR A 288 16.56 -7.58 0.85
CA TYR A 288 16.55 -7.56 2.32
C TYR A 288 15.56 -8.55 2.93
N MET A 289 14.46 -8.89 2.25
CA MET A 289 13.58 -9.98 2.67
C MET A 289 14.36 -11.30 2.77
N ALA A 290 15.29 -11.57 1.85
CA ALA A 290 16.21 -12.71 1.95
C ALA A 290 17.34 -12.48 3.00
N GLU A 291 18.03 -11.34 2.94
CA GLU A 291 19.21 -11.04 3.77
C GLU A 291 18.89 -10.94 5.27
N TYR A 292 17.87 -10.16 5.63
CA TYR A 292 17.45 -9.93 7.02
C TYR A 292 16.35 -10.89 7.47
N GLY A 293 15.66 -11.53 6.52
CA GLY A 293 14.48 -12.33 6.77
C GLY A 293 13.21 -11.50 6.69
N THR A 294 12.08 -12.18 6.88
CA THR A 294 10.78 -11.53 7.03
C THR A 294 10.28 -11.66 8.46
N LEU A 295 9.52 -10.65 8.90
CA LEU A 295 8.80 -10.69 10.16
C LEU A 295 7.93 -11.96 10.19
N ASP A 296 7.89 -12.60 11.36
CA ASP A 296 7.11 -13.81 11.62
C ASP A 296 7.52 -15.05 10.78
N GLU A 297 8.72 -15.06 10.17
CA GLU A 297 9.20 -16.17 9.32
C GLU A 297 9.22 -17.55 10.02
N GLN A 298 9.22 -17.60 11.36
CA GLN A 298 9.12 -18.83 12.14
C GLN A 298 7.73 -19.48 12.12
N ASN A 299 6.66 -18.71 11.89
CA ASN A 299 5.29 -19.22 11.84
C ASN A 299 4.81 -19.37 10.40
N ARG A 300 5.02 -18.34 9.56
CA ARG A 300 4.50 -18.28 8.19
C ARG A 300 5.41 -17.47 7.25
N GLY A 301 5.69 -18.02 6.07
CA GLY A 301 6.31 -17.29 4.97
C GLY A 301 5.30 -16.40 4.23
N ARG A 302 5.79 -15.46 3.41
CA ARG A 302 4.98 -14.48 2.67
C ARG A 302 3.95 -15.13 1.75
N ASP A 303 2.95 -14.35 1.37
CA ASP A 303 1.85 -14.73 0.49
C ASP A 303 2.11 -14.31 -0.96
N LEU A 304 1.36 -14.93 -1.86
CA LEU A 304 1.24 -14.55 -3.27
C LEU A 304 -0.23 -14.26 -3.57
N VAL A 305 -0.49 -13.43 -4.58
CA VAL A 305 -1.85 -13.29 -5.12
C VAL A 305 -2.31 -14.62 -5.74
N ASP A 306 -3.59 -14.95 -5.58
CA ASP A 306 -4.22 -16.13 -6.16
C ASP A 306 -4.46 -15.99 -7.68
N ASP A 307 -4.79 -17.11 -8.31
CA ASP A 307 -5.00 -17.22 -9.76
C ASP A 307 -6.23 -16.46 -10.28
N LYS A 308 -7.20 -16.14 -9.41
CA LYS A 308 -8.41 -15.40 -9.78
C LYS A 308 -8.15 -13.89 -9.80
N HIS A 309 -7.39 -13.36 -8.83
CA HIS A 309 -7.15 -11.92 -8.71
C HIS A 309 -5.84 -11.42 -9.36
N VAL A 310 -4.90 -12.30 -9.75
CA VAL A 310 -3.62 -11.88 -10.39
C VAL A 310 -3.82 -10.99 -11.64
N ASN A 311 -4.82 -11.30 -12.46
CA ASN A 311 -5.09 -10.53 -13.67
C ASN A 311 -5.71 -9.15 -13.37
N HIS A 312 -6.41 -9.00 -12.23
CA HIS A 312 -6.90 -7.70 -11.75
C HIS A 312 -5.75 -6.89 -11.16
N LEU A 313 -4.96 -7.46 -10.24
CA LEU A 313 -3.75 -6.83 -9.68
C LEU A 313 -2.82 -6.25 -10.77
N GLY A 314 -2.56 -7.00 -11.85
CA GLY A 314 -1.74 -6.51 -12.96
C GLY A 314 -2.34 -5.29 -13.69
N GLN A 315 -3.67 -5.16 -13.74
CA GLN A 315 -4.37 -3.97 -14.24
C GLN A 315 -4.29 -2.82 -13.22
N SER A 316 -4.50 -3.09 -11.93
CA SER A 316 -4.40 -2.11 -10.84
C SER A 316 -3.03 -1.46 -10.79
N ILE A 317 -1.94 -2.23 -10.95
CA ILE A 317 -0.56 -1.72 -11.04
C ILE A 317 -0.39 -0.78 -12.25
N PHE A 318 -0.95 -1.13 -13.41
CA PHE A 318 -0.88 -0.32 -14.63
C PHE A 318 -1.68 0.99 -14.49
N ILE A 319 -2.89 0.92 -13.93
CA ILE A 319 -3.76 2.07 -13.64
C ILE A 319 -3.10 3.00 -12.60
N TYR A 320 -2.60 2.44 -11.49
CA TYR A 320 -1.87 3.17 -10.44
C TYR A 320 -0.67 3.91 -11.02
N THR A 321 0.22 3.25 -11.76
CA THR A 321 1.44 3.89 -12.28
C THR A 321 1.15 5.00 -13.28
N ILE A 322 0.08 4.90 -14.06
CA ILE A 322 -0.40 5.99 -14.92
C ILE A 322 -0.91 7.16 -14.08
N PHE A 323 -1.92 6.97 -13.22
CA PHE A 323 -2.57 8.08 -12.53
C PHE A 323 -1.73 8.71 -11.42
N ARG A 324 -0.98 7.90 -10.65
CA ARG A 324 -0.07 8.35 -9.59
C ARG A 324 1.09 9.19 -10.15
N THR A 325 1.41 9.08 -11.45
CA THR A 325 2.33 10.01 -12.14
C THR A 325 1.60 11.15 -12.84
N LEU A 326 0.54 10.87 -13.61
CA LEU A 326 -0.12 11.85 -14.47
C LEU A 326 -0.84 12.98 -13.70
N ALA A 327 -1.56 12.67 -12.62
CA ALA A 327 -2.31 13.68 -11.87
C ALA A 327 -1.41 14.76 -11.23
N PRO A 328 -0.38 14.43 -10.43
CA PRO A 328 0.53 15.43 -9.87
C PRO A 328 1.36 16.13 -10.95
N PHE A 329 1.72 15.43 -12.04
CA PHE A 329 2.39 16.02 -13.20
C PHE A 329 1.52 17.13 -13.83
N MET A 330 0.27 16.85 -14.17
CA MET A 330 -0.64 17.84 -14.78
C MET A 330 -0.95 19.03 -13.85
N LEU A 331 -1.02 18.81 -12.53
CA LEU A 331 -1.24 19.85 -11.54
C LEU A 331 -0.05 20.83 -11.43
N ALA A 332 1.17 20.28 -11.37
CA ALA A 332 2.37 21.03 -11.02
C ALA A 332 3.26 21.42 -12.22
N TRP A 333 3.08 20.82 -13.40
CA TRP A 333 3.88 21.09 -14.61
C TRP A 333 3.84 22.56 -15.03
N ARG A 334 5.01 23.15 -15.32
CA ARG A 334 5.14 24.49 -15.91
C ARG A 334 6.15 24.42 -17.08
N GLY A 335 5.79 25.00 -18.23
CA GLY A 335 6.54 24.81 -19.48
C GLY A 335 7.82 25.65 -19.63
N ASP A 336 8.09 26.50 -18.63
CA ASP A 336 9.16 27.48 -18.51
C ASP A 336 10.28 27.05 -17.53
N MET A 337 10.17 25.86 -16.93
CA MET A 337 11.15 25.31 -15.98
C MET A 337 12.48 24.96 -16.65
N THR A 338 13.37 25.95 -16.83
CA THR A 338 14.71 25.73 -17.40
C THR A 338 15.51 24.74 -16.55
N ASN A 339 15.47 24.89 -15.22
CA ASN A 339 16.02 23.92 -14.27
C ASN A 339 14.91 23.44 -13.31
N VAL A 340 14.63 22.15 -13.36
CA VAL A 340 13.54 21.52 -12.59
C VAL A 340 13.78 21.61 -11.08
N PHE A 341 15.03 21.73 -10.64
CA PHE A 341 15.42 21.75 -9.24
C PHE A 341 15.31 23.14 -8.57
N GLU A 342 15.04 24.22 -9.31
CA GLU A 342 14.90 25.59 -8.76
C GLU A 342 13.74 25.72 -7.76
N GLY A 343 12.79 24.77 -7.78
CA GLY A 343 11.73 24.67 -6.79
C GLY A 343 12.15 24.09 -5.43
N LEU A 344 13.34 23.50 -5.28
CA LEU A 344 13.77 22.90 -4.02
C LEU A 344 14.19 23.94 -2.99
N SER A 345 13.82 23.71 -1.73
CA SER A 345 14.14 24.59 -0.61
C SER A 345 14.35 23.80 0.68
N TRP A 346 14.88 24.45 1.73
CA TRP A 346 14.96 23.87 3.07
C TRP A 346 13.59 23.43 3.62
N ALA A 347 12.50 24.03 3.13
CA ALA A 347 11.13 23.70 3.51
C ALA A 347 10.54 22.50 2.73
N THR A 348 11.20 22.03 1.66
CA THR A 348 10.68 20.91 0.84
C THR A 348 10.43 19.62 1.66
N PRO A 349 11.36 19.15 2.53
CA PRO A 349 11.08 18.00 3.41
C PRO A 349 9.91 18.22 4.36
N LEU A 350 9.66 19.47 4.78
CA LEU A 350 8.51 19.82 5.64
C LEU A 350 7.19 19.79 4.85
N LYS A 351 7.18 20.21 3.59
CA LYS A 351 5.99 20.06 2.72
C LYS A 351 5.70 18.59 2.39
N ILE A 352 6.73 17.80 2.11
CA ILE A 352 6.60 16.36 1.88
C ILE A 352 6.01 15.71 3.15
N GLY A 353 6.61 15.94 4.32
CA GLY A 353 6.10 15.40 5.58
C GLY A 353 4.69 15.87 5.96
N TRP A 354 4.33 17.12 5.65
CA TRP A 354 2.95 17.61 5.82
C TRP A 354 1.97 16.88 4.89
N TRP A 355 2.32 16.73 3.61
CA TRP A 355 1.47 16.04 2.64
C TRP A 355 1.32 14.56 2.99
N GLU A 356 2.39 13.91 3.45
CA GLU A 356 2.37 12.53 3.95
C GLU A 356 1.42 12.39 5.16
N ILE A 357 1.51 13.27 6.17
CA ILE A 357 0.58 13.29 7.33
C ILE A 357 -0.86 13.60 6.91
N ALA A 358 -1.05 14.48 5.92
CA ALA A 358 -2.36 14.83 5.37
C ALA A 358 -3.00 13.69 4.58
N LEU A 359 -2.22 12.92 3.81
CA LEU A 359 -2.66 11.67 3.19
C LEU A 359 -3.01 10.64 4.26
N ASP A 360 -2.15 10.50 5.27
CA ASP A 360 -2.32 9.57 6.37
C ASP A 360 -3.61 9.83 7.17
N TYR A 361 -4.03 11.09 7.31
CA TYR A 361 -5.31 11.46 7.94
C TYR A 361 -6.51 10.91 7.18
N TRP A 362 -6.59 11.18 5.87
CA TRP A 362 -7.70 10.73 5.05
C TRP A 362 -7.70 9.21 4.86
N PHE A 363 -6.52 8.60 4.80
CA PHE A 363 -6.35 7.15 4.82
C PHE A 363 -6.87 6.55 6.13
N TYR A 364 -6.31 6.97 7.27
CA TYR A 364 -6.70 6.52 8.62
C TYR A 364 -8.22 6.55 8.83
N LEU A 365 -8.89 7.63 8.42
CA LEU A 365 -10.34 7.78 8.57
C LEU A 365 -11.15 6.70 7.84
N TYR A 366 -10.94 6.48 6.54
CA TYR A 366 -11.70 5.43 5.83
C TYR A 366 -11.24 4.04 6.26
N HIS A 367 -9.94 3.87 6.48
CA HIS A 367 -9.32 2.59 6.78
C HIS A 367 -9.81 2.04 8.12
N ARG A 368 -9.70 2.82 9.20
CA ARG A 368 -10.30 2.47 10.50
C ARG A 368 -11.80 2.22 10.38
N SER A 369 -12.53 3.04 9.61
CA SER A 369 -13.97 2.82 9.42
C SER A 369 -14.29 1.48 8.77
N CYS A 370 -13.43 0.94 7.88
CA CYS A 370 -13.62 -0.38 7.29
C CYS A 370 -13.41 -1.53 8.31
N HIS A 371 -12.59 -1.33 9.34
CA HIS A 371 -12.35 -2.31 10.40
C HIS A 371 -13.44 -2.26 11.48
N GLU A 372 -13.78 -1.07 11.96
CA GLU A 372 -14.74 -0.85 13.05
C GLU A 372 -16.19 -1.14 12.64
N TYR A 373 -16.54 -0.98 11.35
CA TYR A 373 -17.91 -1.14 10.84
C TYR A 373 -18.06 -2.28 9.82
N ASP A 374 -18.78 -3.34 10.21
CA ASP A 374 -19.06 -4.53 9.41
C ASP A 374 -19.56 -4.25 7.98
N PHE A 375 -20.40 -3.22 7.81
CA PHE A 375 -20.97 -2.86 6.51
C PHE A 375 -19.99 -2.11 5.59
N LEU A 376 -18.81 -1.71 6.08
CA LEU A 376 -17.73 -1.10 5.28
C LEU A 376 -16.59 -2.08 5.00
N TRP A 377 -16.47 -3.18 5.75
CA TRP A 377 -15.40 -4.18 5.59
C TRP A 377 -15.28 -4.75 4.18
N PHE A 378 -16.35 -4.77 3.38
CA PHE A 378 -16.29 -5.21 1.98
C PHE A 378 -15.33 -4.39 1.11
N ILE A 379 -15.06 -3.13 1.46
CA ILE A 379 -14.13 -2.26 0.75
C ILE A 379 -12.69 -2.75 0.90
N HIS A 380 -12.33 -3.25 2.10
CA HIS A 380 -10.93 -3.50 2.48
C HIS A 380 -10.56 -4.98 2.71
N ARG A 381 -11.57 -5.88 2.79
CA ARG A 381 -11.36 -7.32 2.99
C ARG A 381 -10.38 -7.98 2.01
N GLN A 382 -10.30 -7.49 0.78
CA GLN A 382 -9.50 -8.08 -0.31
C GLN A 382 -8.02 -7.75 -0.15
N HIS A 383 -7.70 -6.56 0.35
CA HIS A 383 -6.35 -6.19 0.77
C HIS A 383 -5.84 -7.15 1.85
N HIS A 384 -6.71 -7.39 2.84
CA HIS A 384 -6.50 -8.34 3.93
C HIS A 384 -6.72 -9.82 3.56
N ALA A 385 -6.92 -10.16 2.28
CA ALA A 385 -6.84 -11.56 1.82
C ALA A 385 -5.40 -12.09 1.94
N THR A 386 -4.41 -11.20 1.95
CA THR A 386 -3.01 -11.50 2.27
C THR A 386 -2.68 -11.08 3.70
N LYS A 387 -2.05 -11.98 4.47
CA LYS A 387 -1.64 -11.78 5.87
C LYS A 387 -0.17 -11.43 5.97
N HIS A 388 0.61 -12.00 5.04
CA HIS A 388 2.04 -11.77 4.93
C HIS A 388 2.34 -11.25 3.52
N PRO A 389 1.86 -10.05 3.13
CA PRO A 389 1.99 -9.51 1.76
C PRO A 389 3.44 -9.39 1.26
N THR A 390 3.59 -9.12 -0.03
CA THR A 390 4.85 -8.70 -0.68
C THR A 390 4.72 -7.26 -1.20
N PRO A 391 5.82 -6.55 -1.54
CA PRO A 391 5.81 -5.11 -1.79
C PRO A 391 4.76 -4.55 -2.76
N ILE A 392 4.36 -5.26 -3.82
CA ILE A 392 3.32 -4.81 -4.77
C ILE A 392 1.90 -5.19 -4.32
N LEU A 393 1.74 -6.16 -3.39
CA LEU A 393 0.42 -6.44 -2.80
C LEU A 393 -0.14 -5.25 -2.00
N SER A 394 0.65 -4.18 -1.81
CA SER A 394 0.20 -2.85 -1.41
C SER A 394 -0.89 -2.22 -2.29
N ILE A 395 -1.11 -2.73 -3.51
CA ILE A 395 -2.21 -2.33 -4.41
C ILE A 395 -3.18 -3.48 -4.72
N LEU A 396 -3.10 -4.62 -4.01
CA LEU A 396 -4.16 -5.63 -4.04
C LEU A 396 -5.37 -5.10 -3.25
N ALA A 397 -6.49 -4.92 -3.94
CA ALA A 397 -7.67 -4.23 -3.42
C ALA A 397 -8.94 -4.66 -4.20
N GLU A 398 -10.10 -4.12 -3.83
CA GLU A 398 -11.26 -4.05 -4.74
C GLU A 398 -11.39 -2.63 -5.30
N ASP A 399 -12.03 -2.46 -6.48
CA ASP A 399 -12.13 -1.19 -7.22
C ASP A 399 -12.50 0.04 -6.36
N TYR A 400 -13.34 -0.16 -5.33
CA TYR A 400 -13.74 0.89 -4.38
C TYR A 400 -12.56 1.45 -3.57
N GLN A 401 -11.67 0.58 -3.09
CA GLN A 401 -10.46 0.96 -2.37
C GLN A 401 -9.42 1.55 -3.33
N GLU A 402 -9.30 1.02 -4.55
CA GLU A 402 -8.43 1.62 -5.57
C GLU A 402 -8.85 3.07 -5.90
N VAL A 403 -10.16 3.32 -6.05
CA VAL A 403 -10.67 4.68 -6.27
C VAL A 403 -10.38 5.61 -5.09
N LEU A 404 -10.46 5.10 -3.86
CA LEU A 404 -10.09 5.85 -2.65
C LEU A 404 -8.59 6.20 -2.63
N GLU A 405 -7.71 5.23 -2.87
CA GLU A 405 -6.25 5.38 -2.68
C GLU A 405 -5.48 5.96 -3.88
N ILE A 406 -6.00 5.80 -5.09
CA ILE A 406 -5.39 6.36 -6.31
C ILE A 406 -5.83 7.82 -6.51
N PHE A 407 -7.09 8.15 -6.19
CA PHE A 407 -7.68 9.46 -6.51
C PHE A 407 -8.10 10.26 -5.27
N ILE A 408 -9.02 9.75 -4.46
CA ILE A 408 -9.72 10.58 -3.45
C ILE A 408 -8.79 11.01 -2.32
N VAL A 409 -8.07 10.08 -1.70
CA VAL A 409 -7.15 10.35 -0.59
C VAL A 409 -5.99 11.27 -1.02
N PRO A 410 -5.26 11.03 -2.14
CA PRO A 410 -4.23 11.95 -2.62
C PRO A 410 -4.78 13.33 -3.01
N PHE A 411 -6.00 13.42 -3.54
CA PHE A 411 -6.65 14.70 -3.84
C PHE A 411 -6.96 15.49 -2.56
N LEU A 412 -7.57 14.86 -1.56
CA LEU A 412 -7.91 15.50 -0.28
C LEU A 412 -6.66 15.90 0.51
N ALA A 413 -5.60 15.08 0.49
CA ALA A 413 -4.29 15.43 1.05
C ALA A 413 -3.70 16.67 0.39
N THR A 414 -3.74 16.73 -0.96
CA THR A 414 -3.27 17.86 -1.75
C THR A 414 -4.08 19.14 -1.49
N ALA A 415 -5.40 19.02 -1.29
CA ALA A 415 -6.29 20.15 -1.03
C ALA A 415 -6.01 20.86 0.30
N ILE A 416 -5.46 20.15 1.30
CA ILE A 416 -5.09 20.71 2.62
C ILE A 416 -3.57 20.88 2.82
N SER A 417 -2.78 20.75 1.75
CA SER A 417 -1.32 20.87 1.80
C SER A 417 -0.82 22.24 1.32
N PRO A 418 0.33 22.73 1.84
CA PRO A 418 1.02 23.88 1.26
C PRO A 418 1.30 23.66 -0.23
N LYS A 419 1.19 24.72 -1.04
CA LYS A 419 1.41 24.63 -2.49
C LYS A 419 2.82 24.09 -2.80
N MET A 420 2.86 22.89 -3.36
CA MET A 420 4.06 22.22 -3.83
C MET A 420 4.30 22.54 -5.29
N ASN A 421 5.57 22.68 -5.70
CA ASN A 421 5.93 22.81 -7.11
C ASN A 421 6.20 21.43 -7.75
N PHE A 422 6.62 21.41 -9.01
CA PHE A 422 6.76 20.18 -9.79
C PHE A 422 7.77 19.17 -9.21
N ILE A 423 8.97 19.62 -8.82
CA ILE A 423 9.98 18.72 -8.25
C ILE A 423 9.57 18.24 -6.85
N GLU A 424 8.91 19.09 -6.07
CA GLU A 424 8.35 18.69 -4.77
C GLU A 424 7.25 17.63 -4.91
N MET A 425 6.32 17.78 -5.86
CA MET A 425 5.28 16.79 -6.16
C MET A 425 5.85 15.47 -6.71
N TRP A 426 6.86 15.54 -7.58
CA TRP A 426 7.55 14.35 -8.08
C TRP A 426 8.24 13.56 -6.96
N LEU A 427 8.87 14.26 -6.00
CA LEU A 427 9.48 13.64 -4.85
C LEU A 427 8.44 13.00 -3.92
N VAL A 428 7.33 13.68 -3.60
CA VAL A 428 6.21 13.10 -2.83
C VAL A 428 5.78 11.76 -3.43
N VAL A 429 5.50 11.72 -4.73
CA VAL A 429 5.07 10.50 -5.45
C VAL A 429 6.07 9.34 -5.27
N CYS A 430 7.37 9.63 -5.31
CA CYS A 430 8.42 8.63 -5.11
C CYS A 430 8.56 8.19 -3.64
N TYR A 431 8.44 9.11 -2.68
CA TYR A 431 8.52 8.82 -1.25
C TYR A 431 7.29 8.04 -0.76
N THR A 432 6.07 8.42 -1.15
CA THR A 432 4.85 7.71 -0.80
C THR A 432 4.85 6.29 -1.36
N LEU A 433 5.16 6.08 -2.66
CA LEU A 433 5.31 4.72 -3.21
C LEU A 433 6.35 3.91 -2.43
N TYR A 434 7.47 4.54 -2.06
CA TYR A 434 8.52 3.87 -1.30
C TYR A 434 8.03 3.37 0.06
N VAL A 435 7.25 4.17 0.78
CA VAL A 435 6.70 3.82 2.10
C VAL A 435 5.56 2.82 1.98
N GLU A 436 4.66 2.98 0.99
CA GLU A 436 3.59 2.02 0.70
C GLU A 436 4.16 0.61 0.44
N ALA A 437 5.15 0.48 -0.44
CA ALA A 437 5.78 -0.80 -0.76
C ALA A 437 6.66 -1.35 0.39
N LEU A 438 7.30 -0.47 1.17
CA LEU A 438 8.08 -0.85 2.35
C LEU A 438 7.20 -1.48 3.43
N GLY A 439 6.04 -0.89 3.76
CA GLY A 439 5.13 -1.41 4.78
C GLY A 439 4.63 -2.83 4.47
N HIS A 440 4.39 -3.13 3.20
CA HIS A 440 3.92 -4.46 2.75
C HIS A 440 5.05 -5.48 2.57
N SER A 441 6.32 -5.06 2.58
CA SER A 441 7.47 -5.95 2.36
C SER A 441 7.66 -7.01 3.46
N GLY A 442 7.23 -6.71 4.69
CA GLY A 442 7.47 -7.57 5.85
C GLY A 442 8.94 -7.83 6.17
N ILE A 443 9.89 -7.02 5.71
CA ILE A 443 11.31 -7.15 6.04
C ILE A 443 11.53 -7.10 7.56
N ARG A 444 12.29 -8.07 8.08
CA ARG A 444 12.63 -8.20 9.51
C ARG A 444 13.70 -7.19 9.94
N ALA A 445 13.34 -5.92 10.02
CA ALA A 445 14.23 -4.83 10.42
C ALA A 445 13.45 -3.68 11.09
N TYR A 446 14.05 -3.00 12.06
CA TYR A 446 13.58 -1.66 12.42
C TYR A 446 13.89 -0.74 11.24
N TRP A 447 12.87 -0.42 10.45
CA TRP A 447 13.02 0.32 9.20
C TRP A 447 11.92 1.37 9.12
N ALA A 448 12.23 2.54 9.69
CA ALA A 448 11.30 3.66 9.81
C ALA A 448 11.20 4.52 8.53
N HIS A 449 10.10 5.25 8.43
CA HIS A 449 9.78 6.21 7.37
C HIS A 449 10.95 7.16 7.02
N PRO A 450 11.34 7.32 5.74
CA PRO A 450 12.58 8.01 5.35
C PRO A 450 12.59 9.52 5.60
N VAL A 451 11.43 10.21 5.48
CA VAL A 451 11.30 11.65 5.82
C VAL A 451 10.95 11.81 7.30
N LEU A 452 9.73 11.44 7.68
CA LEU A 452 9.16 11.68 9.01
C LEU A 452 9.76 10.85 10.16
N GLY A 453 10.38 9.70 9.89
CA GLY A 453 10.70 8.71 10.94
C GLY A 453 11.60 9.24 12.07
N ARG A 454 12.56 10.14 11.76
CA ARG A 454 13.40 10.78 12.79
C ARG A 454 12.66 11.83 13.63
N VAL A 455 11.64 12.47 13.06
CA VAL A 455 10.90 13.58 13.69
C VAL A 455 9.79 13.04 14.59
N LEU A 456 9.17 11.92 14.19
CA LEU A 456 8.06 11.31 14.92
C LEU A 456 8.51 10.27 15.97
N ALA A 457 9.70 9.69 15.81
CA ALA A 457 10.25 8.69 16.75
C ALA A 457 10.30 9.14 18.23
N PRO A 458 10.66 10.38 18.60
CA PRO A 458 10.63 10.82 19.99
C PRO A 458 9.24 10.72 20.67
N PHE A 459 8.17 10.70 19.86
CA PHE A 459 6.78 10.72 20.31
C PHE A 459 6.08 9.34 20.21
N GLY A 460 6.74 8.31 19.65
CA GLY A 460 6.10 7.02 19.33
C GLY A 460 5.05 7.14 18.22
N MET A 461 5.29 8.03 17.25
CA MET A 461 4.37 8.35 16.14
C MET A 461 4.95 8.00 14.76
N GLU A 462 6.16 7.45 14.71
CA GLU A 462 6.82 6.98 13.49
C GLU A 462 6.26 5.64 13.03
N LEU A 463 6.18 5.46 11.70
CA LEU A 463 5.84 4.17 11.09
C LEU A 463 7.11 3.42 10.67
N THR A 464 7.08 2.10 10.86
CA THR A 464 8.06 1.12 10.41
C THR A 464 7.38 -0.02 9.64
N VAL A 465 8.17 -0.89 9.01
CA VAL A 465 7.69 -2.12 8.34
C VAL A 465 6.83 -2.99 9.26
N GLU A 466 7.16 -3.07 10.54
CA GLU A 466 6.47 -3.99 11.46
C GLU A 466 5.06 -3.51 11.83
N ASP A 467 4.85 -2.20 11.97
CA ASP A 467 3.55 -1.66 12.37
C ASP A 467 2.45 -2.05 11.36
N HIS A 468 2.75 -1.95 10.06
CA HIS A 468 1.86 -2.35 8.97
C HIS A 468 1.83 -3.88 8.74
N SER A 469 2.90 -4.59 9.09
CA SER A 469 2.91 -6.06 9.03
C SER A 469 2.00 -6.68 10.10
N ASN A 470 2.06 -6.17 11.33
CA ASN A 470 1.19 -6.57 12.44
C ASN A 470 -0.28 -6.21 12.18
N HIS A 471 -0.52 -5.08 11.49
CA HIS A 471 -1.82 -4.71 10.97
C HIS A 471 -2.43 -5.77 10.02
N HIS A 472 -1.70 -6.20 8.98
CA HIS A 472 -2.17 -7.26 8.05
C HIS A 472 -2.40 -8.61 8.75
N LEU A 473 -1.53 -8.95 9.70
CA LEU A 473 -1.53 -10.22 10.43
C LEU A 473 -2.92 -10.54 11.01
N TYR A 474 -3.52 -9.60 11.74
CA TYR A 474 -4.81 -9.79 12.39
C TYR A 474 -6.02 -9.46 11.51
N GLY A 475 -5.82 -9.03 10.26
CA GLY A 475 -6.89 -8.69 9.33
C GLY A 475 -7.82 -7.60 9.89
N LYS A 476 -9.13 -7.83 9.87
CA LYS A 476 -10.14 -6.91 10.44
C LYS A 476 -9.89 -6.55 11.91
N ALA A 477 -9.23 -7.42 12.68
CA ALA A 477 -8.89 -7.16 14.08
C ALA A 477 -7.55 -6.42 14.27
N GLY A 478 -6.82 -6.13 13.20
CA GLY A 478 -5.58 -5.36 13.23
C GLY A 478 -5.83 -3.89 13.55
N MET A 479 -4.92 -3.32 14.35
CA MET A 479 -4.82 -1.89 14.66
C MET A 479 -3.70 -1.27 13.78
N ASN A 480 -3.06 -0.17 14.15
CA ASN A 480 -2.06 0.54 13.32
C ASN A 480 -2.64 0.92 11.93
N TYR A 481 -3.64 1.81 11.92
CA TYR A 481 -4.40 2.17 10.71
C TYR A 481 -3.70 3.23 9.82
N GLY A 482 -2.58 3.83 10.22
CA GLY A 482 -1.80 4.74 9.37
C GLY A 482 -0.93 4.03 8.33
N LYS A 483 -0.83 4.59 7.12
CA LYS A 483 0.00 4.10 5.99
C LYS A 483 1.34 4.82 5.85
N GLN A 484 1.48 6.00 6.44
CA GLN A 484 2.71 6.81 6.41
C GLN A 484 3.22 7.11 7.84
N THR A 485 2.34 7.20 8.84
CA THR A 485 2.72 7.49 10.23
C THR A 485 1.93 6.66 11.24
N ARG A 486 2.28 6.75 12.53
CA ARG A 486 1.42 6.37 13.66
C ARG A 486 0.85 7.61 14.38
N VAL A 487 0.85 8.79 13.76
CA VAL A 487 0.35 10.05 14.39
C VAL A 487 -1.12 9.89 14.79
N TRP A 488 -1.95 9.46 13.85
CA TRP A 488 -3.39 9.31 14.07
C TRP A 488 -3.70 8.14 15.00
N ASP A 489 -2.98 7.02 14.88
CA ASP A 489 -3.07 5.91 15.82
C ASP A 489 -2.71 6.31 17.26
N ARG A 490 -1.66 7.10 17.45
CA ARG A 490 -1.24 7.56 18.78
C ARG A 490 -2.20 8.59 19.38
N ILE A 491 -2.83 9.42 18.55
CA ILE A 491 -3.87 10.38 18.97
C ILE A 491 -5.17 9.67 19.38
N PHE A 492 -5.56 8.63 18.66
CA PHE A 492 -6.86 7.97 18.82
C PHE A 492 -6.82 6.59 19.52
N GLY A 493 -5.67 6.21 20.09
CA GLY A 493 -5.50 5.01 20.90
C GLY A 493 -5.50 3.69 20.11
N THR A 494 -5.06 3.69 18.85
CA THR A 494 -5.07 2.53 17.96
C THR A 494 -3.67 2.03 17.56
N VAL A 495 -2.67 2.24 18.42
CA VAL A 495 -1.34 1.62 18.25
C VAL A 495 -1.36 0.18 18.79
N ASP A 496 -0.95 -0.79 17.97
CA ASP A 496 -0.61 -2.15 18.40
C ASP A 496 0.93 -2.28 18.53
N PRO A 497 1.47 -2.76 19.68
CA PRO A 497 2.91 -2.82 19.92
C PRO A 497 3.69 -3.68 18.93
N ARG A 498 4.96 -3.30 18.71
CA ARG A 498 5.95 -4.16 18.03
C ARG A 498 6.33 -5.36 18.88
N ARG A 499 6.59 -6.48 18.21
CA ARG A 499 6.85 -7.83 18.74
C ARG A 499 8.29 -8.27 18.47
N GLU A 500 8.83 -7.93 17.30
CA GLU A 500 10.21 -8.30 16.92
C GLU A 500 11.20 -7.13 16.94
N THR A 501 10.76 -5.93 16.55
CA THR A 501 11.57 -4.71 16.50
C THR A 501 11.29 -3.79 17.69
N GLN A 502 12.22 -2.87 17.95
CA GLN A 502 12.12 -1.94 19.07
C GLN A 502 11.02 -0.89 18.88
N GLU A 503 10.26 -0.63 19.94
CA GLU A 503 9.59 0.66 20.11
C GLU A 503 10.63 1.76 20.38
N VAL A 504 10.34 2.98 19.92
CA VAL A 504 11.18 4.15 20.20
C VAL A 504 10.31 5.34 20.59
N GLY A 505 10.83 6.17 21.48
CA GLY A 505 10.16 7.38 21.96
C GLY A 505 10.15 7.48 23.48
N ILE A 506 9.81 8.67 23.97
CA ILE A 506 9.75 8.97 25.42
C ILE A 506 8.57 8.22 26.09
N PHE A 507 7.62 7.75 25.29
CA PHE A 507 6.43 6.98 25.71
C PHE A 507 6.43 5.53 25.19
N GLY A 508 7.60 4.97 24.88
CA GLY A 508 7.80 3.53 24.73
C GLY A 508 8.03 2.91 26.11
N SER A 509 7.18 1.97 26.50
CA SER A 509 7.16 1.30 27.81
C SER A 509 7.45 -0.19 27.67
#